data_AF-A0A2N5E3R1-F1
#
_entry.id   AF-A0A2N5E3R1-F1
#
_cell.length_a   1.000
_cell.length_b   1.000
_cell.length_c   1.000
_cell.angle_alpha   90.00
_cell.angle_beta   90.00
_cell.angle_gamma   90.00
#
_symmetry.space_group_name_H-M   'P 1'
#
loop_
_entity.id
_entity.type
_entity.pdbx_description
1 polymer ?
#
loop_
_entity_poly.entity_id
_entity_poly.type
_entity_poly.pdbx_seq_one_letter_code
_entity_poly.pdbx_strand_id
1 'polypeptide(L)'
;MAEQDTLHHATEQAWAFCAPAPQPRPASARRPEAATPLHLPERRLASHLFLACTPAQAADTEQRMRSLYQRLLIDIRRFPRLAQRHSDGPHAAEGGSLGWVTRGMLPACLERVLFALDADTLSPVFRSPDGFHVVYCSGIRPHGVWLPEQA
;
A
#
# COMPACT_ATOMS: atom_id res chain seq x y z
N MET A 1 0.56 -90.12 16.37
CA MET A 1 1.75 -90.62 17.12
C MET A 1 2.67 -89.43 17.28
N ALA A 2 2.53 -88.72 18.39
CA ALA A 2 3.29 -88.95 19.64
C ALA A 2 4.67 -88.29 19.50
N GLU A 3 4.83 -87.08 20.02
CA GLU A 3 5.18 -86.77 21.42
C GLU A 3 6.70 -86.84 21.66
N GLN A 4 7.14 -85.86 22.45
CA GLN A 4 8.33 -85.77 23.29
C GLN A 4 9.49 -84.88 22.78
N ASP A 5 9.78 -83.74 23.44
CA ASP A 5 10.51 -83.59 24.74
C ASP A 5 12.02 -83.86 24.49
N THR A 6 13.04 -83.12 24.92
CA THR A 6 13.26 -82.35 26.15
C THR A 6 14.65 -81.66 26.04
N LEU A 7 14.75 -80.41 26.52
CA LEU A 7 15.87 -79.81 27.28
C LEU A 7 17.30 -79.47 26.73
N HIS A 8 17.65 -78.20 27.00
CA HIS A 8 18.94 -77.58 27.43
C HIS A 8 20.10 -77.51 26.42
N HIS A 9 20.74 -76.36 26.19
CA HIS A 9 21.38 -75.50 27.19
C HIS A 9 21.58 -74.09 26.63
N ALA A 10 21.25 -73.08 27.44
CA ALA A 10 21.55 -71.68 27.21
C ALA A 10 23.02 -71.37 27.50
N THR A 11 23.63 -70.48 26.72
CA THR A 11 24.70 -69.51 27.11
C THR A 11 24.82 -68.52 25.95
N GLU A 12 24.20 -67.35 26.01
CA GLU A 12 24.71 -66.10 26.62
C GLU A 12 25.79 -65.37 25.78
N GLN A 13 25.57 -64.05 25.70
CA GLN A 13 26.51 -62.95 25.41
C GLN A 13 26.83 -62.64 23.94
N ALA A 14 26.09 -61.69 23.33
CA ALA A 14 26.25 -60.23 23.46
C ALA A 14 27.41 -59.67 22.61
N TRP A 15 27.07 -59.13 21.43
CA TRP A 15 27.78 -57.99 20.85
C TRP A 15 26.87 -57.27 19.84
N ALA A 16 26.35 -56.13 20.30
CA ALA A 16 26.12 -54.91 19.55
C ALA A 16 25.84 -55.03 18.04
N PHE A 17 24.56 -54.87 17.67
CA PHE A 17 24.21 -53.68 16.90
C PHE A 17 22.75 -53.31 17.19
N CYS A 18 22.56 -52.21 17.92
CA CYS A 18 21.28 -51.52 17.97
C CYS A 18 20.79 -51.32 16.54
N ALA A 19 19.63 -51.89 16.21
CA ALA A 19 18.90 -51.49 15.02
C ALA A 19 18.71 -49.96 15.07
N PRO A 20 19.03 -49.20 14.00
CA PRO A 20 18.74 -47.79 14.00
C PRO A 20 17.23 -47.60 14.13
N ALA A 21 16.83 -46.71 15.03
CA ALA A 21 15.44 -46.35 15.30
C ALA A 21 14.66 -46.11 13.99
N PRO A 22 13.34 -46.37 13.94
CA PRO A 22 12.51 -45.95 12.83
C PRO A 22 12.63 -44.44 12.69
N GLN A 23 13.31 -44.01 11.62
CA GLN A 23 13.51 -42.61 11.33
C GLN A 23 12.15 -41.93 11.19
N PRO A 24 11.91 -40.79 11.88
CA PRO A 24 10.67 -40.06 11.71
C PRO A 24 10.59 -39.65 10.24
N ARG A 25 9.55 -40.11 9.52
CA ARG A 25 9.20 -39.48 8.24
C ARG A 25 9.12 -37.98 8.51
N PRO A 26 9.69 -37.11 7.65
CA PRO A 26 9.45 -35.70 7.79
C PRO A 26 7.93 -35.47 7.70
N ALA A 27 7.32 -35.15 8.84
CA ALA A 27 6.05 -34.48 8.84
C ALA A 27 6.25 -33.16 8.07
N SER A 28 5.28 -32.82 7.23
CA SER A 28 5.22 -31.59 6.45
C SER A 28 6.15 -31.49 5.24
N ALA A 29 5.74 -32.13 4.13
CA ALA A 29 5.63 -31.31 2.92
C ALA A 29 4.53 -30.26 3.23
N ARG A 30 4.91 -29.20 3.94
CA ARG A 30 4.11 -27.98 4.00
C ARG A 30 4.11 -27.53 2.56
N ARG A 31 3.04 -27.87 1.82
CA ARG A 31 2.77 -27.31 0.49
C ARG A 31 3.14 -25.83 0.61
N PRO A 32 3.99 -25.25 -0.26
CA PRO A 32 4.15 -23.81 -0.22
C PRO A 32 2.73 -23.28 -0.28
N GLU A 33 2.31 -22.60 0.78
CA GLU A 33 1.02 -21.94 0.85
C GLU A 33 1.03 -21.06 -0.38
N ALA A 34 0.30 -21.48 -1.41
CA ALA A 34 0.33 -20.82 -2.71
C ALA A 34 -0.03 -19.38 -2.39
N ALA A 35 0.94 -18.49 -2.50
CA ALA A 35 0.79 -17.13 -2.04
C ALA A 35 -0.44 -16.57 -2.74
N THR A 36 -1.50 -16.33 -1.98
CA THR A 36 -2.73 -15.82 -2.55
C THR A 36 -2.35 -14.55 -3.29
N PRO A 37 -2.63 -14.44 -4.61
CA PRO A 37 -2.29 -13.26 -5.37
C PRO A 37 -2.86 -12.05 -4.64
N LEU A 38 -1.97 -11.15 -4.19
CA LEU A 38 -2.41 -9.94 -3.50
C LEU A 38 -2.92 -8.99 -4.57
N HIS A 39 -4.23 -8.76 -4.55
CA HIS A 39 -4.88 -7.76 -5.38
C HIS A 39 -4.53 -6.38 -4.81
N LEU A 40 -3.58 -5.69 -5.43
CA LEU A 40 -3.26 -4.32 -5.08
C LEU A 40 -4.22 -3.39 -5.83
N PRO A 41 -5.09 -2.64 -5.12
CA PRO A 41 -5.97 -1.67 -5.77
C PRO A 41 -5.14 -0.57 -6.43
N GLU A 42 -5.72 0.08 -7.44
CA GLU A 42 -5.11 1.26 -8.06
C GLU A 42 -4.85 2.33 -6.99
N ARG A 43 -3.59 2.75 -6.87
CA ARG A 43 -3.18 3.80 -5.94
C ARG A 43 -2.62 4.97 -6.71
N ARG A 44 -2.94 6.19 -6.28
CA ARG A 44 -2.37 7.41 -6.85
C ARG A 44 -1.64 8.16 -5.75
N LEU A 45 -0.40 8.55 -6.02
CA LEU A 45 0.36 9.41 -5.14
C LEU A 45 -0.12 10.84 -5.39
N ALA A 46 -0.82 11.41 -4.41
CA ALA A 46 -1.46 12.70 -4.55
C ALA A 46 -0.94 13.71 -3.53
N SER A 47 -0.92 14.97 -3.93
CA SER A 47 -0.77 16.10 -3.02
C SER A 47 -1.96 17.05 -3.20
N HIS A 48 -2.41 17.66 -2.12
CA HIS A 48 -3.59 18.50 -2.06
C HIS A 48 -3.26 19.85 -1.41
N LEU A 49 -3.69 20.91 -2.08
CA LEU A 49 -3.66 22.28 -1.60
C LEU A 49 -5.10 22.73 -1.40
N PHE A 50 -5.42 23.14 -0.18
CA PHE A 50 -6.74 23.67 0.20
C PHE A 50 -6.61 25.08 0.76
N LEU A 51 -7.42 26.01 0.27
CA LEU A 51 -7.60 27.33 0.86
C LEU A 51 -9.02 27.45 1.40
N ALA A 52 -9.16 27.72 2.70
CA ALA A 52 -10.45 27.98 3.29
C ALA A 52 -11.01 29.32 2.79
N CYS A 53 -12.31 29.38 2.56
CA CYS A 53 -12.94 30.59 2.06
C CYS A 53 -14.34 30.77 2.65
N THR A 54 -14.61 31.99 3.10
CA THR A 54 -15.98 32.45 3.38
C THR A 54 -16.61 32.99 2.10
N PRO A 55 -17.94 32.93 1.93
CA PRO A 55 -18.60 33.42 0.72
C PRO A 55 -18.29 34.89 0.41
N ALA A 56 -18.04 35.71 1.44
CA ALA A 56 -17.65 37.11 1.29
C ALA A 56 -16.25 37.31 0.69
N GLN A 57 -15.34 36.34 0.86
CA GLN A 57 -13.94 36.40 0.41
C GLN A 57 -13.66 35.51 -0.81
N ALA A 58 -14.69 34.89 -1.39
CA ALA A 58 -14.53 33.90 -2.46
C ALA A 58 -13.72 34.42 -3.66
N ALA A 59 -13.96 35.65 -4.09
CA ALA A 59 -13.22 36.23 -5.22
C ALA A 59 -11.72 36.43 -4.91
N ASP A 60 -11.39 36.87 -3.70
CA ASP A 60 -10.00 37.09 -3.28
C ASP A 60 -9.26 35.75 -3.10
N THR A 61 -9.90 34.77 -2.44
CA THR A 61 -9.31 33.43 -2.28
C THR A 61 -9.15 32.72 -3.61
N GLU A 62 -10.10 32.86 -4.54
CA GLU A 62 -9.97 32.32 -5.90
C GLU A 62 -8.74 32.90 -6.59
N GLN A 63 -8.56 34.22 -6.54
CA GLN A 63 -7.44 34.89 -7.19
C GLN A 63 -6.09 34.48 -6.59
N ARG A 64 -6.03 34.31 -5.26
CA ARG A 64 -4.86 33.75 -4.58
C ARG A 64 -4.59 32.32 -5.03
N MET A 65 -5.63 31.48 -5.09
CA MET A 65 -5.49 30.09 -5.53
C MET A 65 -5.00 29.99 -6.97
N ARG A 66 -5.55 30.82 -7.87
CA ARG A 66 -5.13 30.91 -9.28
C ARG A 66 -3.66 31.34 -9.39
N SER A 67 -3.24 32.29 -8.57
CA SER A 67 -1.84 32.75 -8.52
C SER A 67 -0.89 31.64 -8.04
N LEU A 68 -1.29 30.87 -7.03
CA LEU A 68 -0.55 29.69 -6.58
C LEU A 68 -0.50 28.61 -7.67
N TYR A 69 -1.64 28.34 -8.31
CA TYR A 69 -1.75 27.40 -9.43
C TYR A 69 -0.80 27.75 -10.58
N GLN A 70 -0.74 29.02 -11.01
CA GLN A 70 0.20 29.45 -12.04
C GLN A 70 1.67 29.24 -11.64
N ARG A 71 2.01 29.46 -10.37
CA ARG A 71 3.38 29.20 -9.86
C ARG A 71 3.71 27.70 -9.87
N LEU A 72 2.72 26.84 -9.61
CA LEU A 72 2.87 25.39 -9.66
C LEU A 72 3.01 24.87 -11.09
N LEU A 73 2.34 25.48 -12.06
CA LEU A 73 2.52 25.17 -13.49
C LEU A 73 3.94 25.46 -13.97
N ILE A 74 4.61 26.47 -13.40
CA ILE A 74 5.99 26.82 -13.75
C ILE A 74 6.99 25.89 -13.04
N ASP A 75 6.78 25.62 -11.75
CA ASP A 75 7.68 24.79 -10.94
C ASP A 75 6.92 24.00 -9.88
N ILE A 76 6.52 22.79 -10.26
CA ILE A 76 5.73 21.89 -9.41
C ILE A 76 6.44 21.50 -8.13
N ARG A 77 7.77 21.56 -8.09
CA ARG A 77 8.59 21.26 -6.89
C ARG A 77 8.34 22.24 -5.74
N ARG A 78 7.68 23.37 -6.01
CA ARG A 78 7.27 24.34 -4.99
C ARG A 78 5.99 23.93 -4.26
N PHE A 79 5.28 22.92 -4.73
CA PHE A 79 4.04 22.42 -4.10
C PHE A 79 4.15 22.23 -2.59
N PRO A 80 5.16 21.51 -2.06
CA PRO A 80 5.24 21.26 -0.63
C PRO A 80 5.40 22.55 0.17
N ARG A 81 6.19 23.50 -0.34
CA ARG A 81 6.41 24.80 0.32
C ARG A 81 5.18 25.70 0.26
N LEU A 82 4.45 25.68 -0.86
CA LEU A 82 3.21 26.46 -0.99
C LEU A 82 2.10 25.87 -0.13
N ALA A 83 1.99 24.54 -0.08
CA ALA A 83 1.04 23.87 0.78
C ALA A 83 1.31 24.10 2.26
N GLN A 84 2.57 24.04 2.72
CA GLN A 84 2.91 24.38 4.11
C GLN A 84 2.59 25.82 4.50
N ARG A 85 2.70 26.76 3.56
CA ARG A 85 2.54 28.19 3.84
C ARG A 85 1.12 28.70 3.69
N HIS A 86 0.39 28.13 2.74
CA HIS A 86 -0.91 28.65 2.33
C HIS A 86 -2.04 27.67 2.57
N SER A 87 -1.78 26.36 2.69
CA SER A 87 -2.87 25.41 2.84
C SER A 87 -3.48 25.46 4.23
N ASP A 88 -4.80 25.51 4.29
CA ASP A 88 -5.61 25.38 5.50
C ASP A 88 -6.05 23.92 5.76
N GLY A 89 -5.48 22.95 5.04
CA GLY A 89 -5.82 21.54 5.16
C GLY A 89 -5.03 20.82 6.26
N PRO A 90 -5.50 19.65 6.72
CA PRO A 90 -4.79 18.86 7.75
C PRO A 90 -3.39 18.43 7.31
N HIS A 91 -3.17 18.23 6.01
CA HIS A 91 -1.89 17.84 5.43
C HIS A 91 -0.97 19.02 5.10
N ALA A 92 -1.34 20.26 5.46
CA ALA A 92 -0.53 21.44 5.19
C ALA A 92 0.90 21.28 5.71
N ALA A 93 1.05 20.79 6.95
CA ALA A 93 2.36 20.56 7.57
C ALA A 93 3.25 19.59 6.78
N GLU A 94 2.66 18.59 6.13
CA GLU A 94 3.35 17.59 5.31
C GLU A 94 3.57 18.06 3.86
N GLY A 95 3.39 19.35 3.57
CA GLY A 95 3.45 19.86 2.21
C GLY A 95 2.25 19.48 1.35
N GLY A 96 1.11 19.24 1.98
CA GLY A 96 -0.11 18.82 1.31
C GLY A 96 -0.05 17.39 0.80
N SER A 97 0.95 16.59 1.16
CA SER A 97 1.06 15.22 0.66
C SER A 97 -0.03 14.35 1.26
N LEU A 98 -0.87 13.75 0.42
CA LEU A 98 -1.87 12.76 0.83
C LEU A 98 -1.30 11.33 0.80
N GLY A 99 -0.10 11.15 0.26
CA GLY A 99 0.48 9.84 0.04
C GLY A 99 -0.28 9.03 -1.03
N TRP A 100 -0.23 7.71 -0.88
CA TRP A 100 -0.85 6.77 -1.81
C TRP A 100 -2.33 6.55 -1.50
N VAL A 101 -3.19 7.26 -2.22
CA VAL A 101 -4.64 7.18 -2.06
C VAL A 101 -5.26 6.14 -3.00
N THR A 102 -6.27 5.43 -2.52
CA THR A 102 -7.09 4.49 -3.30
C THR A 102 -8.51 5.04 -3.48
N ARG A 103 -9.27 4.46 -4.42
CA ARG A 103 -10.70 4.77 -4.54
C ARG A 103 -11.41 4.44 -3.23
N GLY A 104 -12.25 5.36 -2.74
CA GLY A 104 -12.97 5.29 -1.47
C GLY A 104 -12.27 6.01 -0.30
N MET A 105 -11.02 6.48 -0.45
CA MET A 105 -10.29 7.15 0.64
C MET A 105 -10.53 8.67 0.70
N LEU A 106 -10.95 9.29 -0.41
CA LEU A 106 -11.14 10.74 -0.51
C LEU A 106 -12.61 11.08 -0.80
N PRO A 107 -13.06 12.31 -0.48
CA PRO A 107 -14.36 12.78 -0.90
C PRO A 107 -14.54 12.64 -2.42
N ALA A 108 -15.76 12.28 -2.86
CA ALA A 108 -16.04 11.97 -4.26
C ALA A 108 -15.61 13.08 -5.25
N CYS A 109 -15.68 14.34 -4.84
CA CYS A 109 -15.21 15.47 -5.65
C CYS A 109 -13.69 15.42 -5.90
N LEU A 110 -12.89 15.20 -4.84
CA LEU A 110 -11.43 15.09 -4.94
C LEU A 110 -11.04 13.83 -5.69
N GLU A 111 -11.70 12.72 -5.37
CA GLU A 111 -11.45 11.43 -6.02
C GLU A 111 -11.66 11.52 -7.52
N ARG A 112 -12.81 12.03 -7.97
CA ARG A 112 -13.12 12.14 -9.40
C ARG A 112 -12.07 12.95 -10.16
N VAL A 113 -11.62 14.06 -9.57
CA VAL A 113 -10.58 14.90 -10.17
C VAL A 113 -9.26 14.14 -10.20
N LEU A 114 -8.81 13.60 -9.07
CA LEU A 114 -7.52 12.90 -8.98
C LEU A 114 -7.46 11.66 -9.89
N PHE A 115 -8.55 10.89 -9.96
CA PHE A 115 -8.64 9.68 -10.78
C PHE A 115 -8.83 9.97 -12.28
N ALA A 116 -9.14 11.22 -12.65
CA ALA A 116 -9.18 11.68 -14.03
C ALA A 116 -7.84 12.25 -14.53
N LEU A 117 -6.87 12.51 -13.63
CA LEU A 117 -5.57 13.06 -14.00
C LEU A 117 -4.58 11.97 -14.41
N ASP A 118 -3.61 12.33 -15.24
CA ASP A 118 -2.45 11.48 -15.51
C ASP A 118 -1.39 11.59 -14.41
N ALA A 119 -0.39 10.72 -14.46
CA ALA A 119 0.79 10.85 -13.60
C ALA A 119 1.53 12.15 -13.93
N ASP A 120 2.13 12.76 -12.91
CA ASP A 120 2.83 14.05 -12.99
C ASP A 120 1.95 15.24 -13.42
N THR A 121 0.62 15.15 -13.25
CA THR A 121 -0.32 16.17 -13.72
C THR A 121 -0.98 16.93 -12.57
N LEU A 122 -1.10 18.26 -12.73
CA LEU A 122 -1.78 19.17 -11.81
C LEU A 122 -3.25 19.35 -12.22
N SER A 123 -4.16 19.32 -11.26
CA SER A 123 -5.60 19.51 -11.49
C SER A 123 -5.97 20.97 -11.70
N PRO A 124 -7.05 21.26 -12.44
CA PRO A 124 -7.66 22.58 -12.39
C PRO A 124 -8.07 22.94 -10.96
N VAL A 125 -8.12 24.24 -10.67
CA VAL A 125 -8.66 24.77 -9.42
C VAL A 125 -10.17 24.48 -9.39
N PHE A 126 -10.65 23.81 -8.36
CA PHE A 126 -12.08 23.53 -8.18
C PHE A 126 -12.59 24.09 -6.86
N ARG A 127 -13.86 24.51 -6.87
CA ARG A 127 -14.53 25.10 -5.71
C ARG A 127 -15.36 24.04 -4.99
N SER A 128 -15.30 24.06 -3.66
CA SER A 128 -16.17 23.32 -2.75
C SER A 128 -16.93 24.30 -1.84
N PRO A 129 -17.86 23.81 -1.00
CA PRO A 129 -18.51 24.64 0.02
C PRO A 129 -17.52 25.27 1.01
N ASP A 130 -16.44 24.57 1.33
CA ASP A 130 -15.44 24.99 2.33
C ASP A 130 -14.37 25.92 1.74
N GLY A 131 -14.20 25.93 0.42
CA GLY A 131 -13.28 26.84 -0.27
C GLY A 131 -12.76 26.34 -1.60
N PHE A 132 -11.46 26.50 -1.85
CA PHE A 132 -10.82 26.16 -3.11
C PHE A 132 -9.78 25.06 -2.95
N HIS A 133 -9.72 24.15 -3.93
CA HIS A 133 -8.88 22.98 -3.90
C HIS A 133 -8.08 22.84 -5.19
N VAL A 134 -6.85 22.37 -5.07
CA VAL A 134 -5.99 21.92 -6.17
C VAL A 134 -5.35 20.61 -5.75
N VAL A 135 -5.36 19.62 -6.64
CA VAL A 135 -4.68 18.36 -6.42
C VAL A 135 -3.60 18.14 -7.47
N TYR A 136 -2.50 17.53 -7.08
CA TYR A 136 -1.41 17.14 -7.95
C TYR A 136 -1.25 15.63 -7.87
N CYS A 137 -1.27 14.96 -9.02
CA CYS A 137 -0.99 13.54 -9.12
C CYS A 137 0.49 13.37 -9.44
N SER A 138 1.30 12.98 -8.46
CA SER A 138 2.74 12.75 -8.69
C SER A 138 3.01 11.40 -9.35
N GLY A 139 2.13 10.42 -9.15
CA GLY A 139 2.35 9.09 -9.71
C GLY A 139 1.14 8.18 -9.61
N ILE A 140 1.03 7.26 -10.56
CA ILE A 140 -0.03 6.27 -10.60
C ILE A 140 0.60 4.89 -10.44
N ARG A 141 -0.01 4.06 -9.60
CA ARG A 141 0.24 2.64 -9.49
C ARG A 141 -1.02 1.92 -9.96
N PRO A 142 -0.99 1.29 -11.14
CA PRO A 142 -2.15 0.56 -11.64
C PRO A 142 -2.48 -0.60 -10.71
N HIS A 143 -3.70 -1.12 -10.87
CA HIS A 143 -4.07 -2.37 -10.22
C HIS A 143 -3.06 -3.45 -10.63
N GLY A 144 -2.57 -4.21 -9.66
CA GLY A 144 -1.53 -5.20 -9.90
C GLY A 144 -1.78 -6.43 -9.05
N VAL A 145 -1.52 -7.59 -9.65
CA VAL A 145 -1.38 -8.84 -8.91
C VAL A 145 0.10 -9.00 -8.62
N TRP A 146 0.49 -8.87 -7.35
CA TRP A 146 1.87 -9.18 -6.98
C TRP A 146 2.02 -10.70 -6.86
N LEU A 147 2.91 -11.28 -7.69
CA LEU A 147 3.30 -12.68 -7.64
C LEU A 147 4.70 -12.78 -7.00
N PRO A 148 4.85 -13.39 -5.81
CA PRO A 148 6.12 -13.49 -5.10
C PRO A 148 7.25 -14.28 -5.78
N GLU A 149 7.11 -14.78 -7.02
CA GLU A 149 7.93 -15.89 -7.52
C GLU A 149 9.35 -15.51 -8.02
N GLN A 150 9.75 -14.23 -8.11
CA GLN A 150 10.97 -13.86 -8.85
C GLN A 150 11.96 -12.95 -8.09
N ALA A 151 12.29 -13.31 -6.83
CA ALA A 151 13.35 -12.65 -6.04
C ALA A 151 14.53 -13.59 -5.77
#